data_AF-A0A545U4H7-F1
#
_entry.id   AF-A0A545U4H7-F1
#
_cell.length_a   1.000
_cell.length_b   1.000
_cell.length_c   1.000
_cell.angle_alpha   90.00
_cell.angle_beta   90.00
_cell.angle_gamma   90.00
#
_symmetry.space_group_name_H-M   'P 1'
#
loop_
_entity.id
_entity.type
_entity.pdbx_description
1 polymer ?
#
loop_
_entity_poly.entity_id
_entity_poly.type
_entity_poly.pdbx_seq_one_letter_code
_entity_poly.pdbx_strand_id
1 'polypeptide(L)'
;MAITLEEAKSIVEDYKKSHFVTEFDSNVVEQEKFWYFRVGFVGSSGVIVNKFDGRLFVMGSGLSNEEMFWGHENGFSPDKVDIEIFEVNNPLKVSGMVGALLVQLGKAPSHPNRAAREIARELIKELPQKFHGVSLWLQIPWFIEAVEQNWLTYKINEHRANT
;
A
#
# COMPACT_ATOMS: atom_id res chain seq x y z
N MET A 1 -7.52 11.49 19.14
CA MET A 1 -6.53 11.21 20.20
C MET A 1 -5.79 9.97 19.77
N ALA A 2 -4.45 9.98 19.85
CA ALA A 2 -3.70 8.76 19.58
C ALA A 2 -4.01 7.71 20.65
N ILE A 3 -4.10 6.45 20.26
CA ILE A 3 -4.23 5.33 21.19
C ILE A 3 -2.87 5.02 21.84
N THR A 4 -2.88 4.21 22.88
CA THR A 4 -1.71 3.72 23.61
C THR A 4 -1.33 2.31 23.14
N LEU A 5 -0.11 1.88 23.47
CA LEU A 5 0.33 0.50 23.18
C LEU A 5 -0.55 -0.55 23.88
N GLU A 6 -1.06 -0.29 25.07
CA GLU A 6 -1.94 -1.23 25.78
C GLU A 6 -3.31 -1.34 25.10
N GLU A 7 -3.86 -0.24 24.60
CA GLU A 7 -5.05 -0.28 23.75
C GLU A 7 -4.79 -1.06 22.45
N ALA A 8 -3.63 -0.85 21.82
CA ALA A 8 -3.25 -1.61 20.62
C ALA A 8 -3.13 -3.12 20.90
N LYS A 9 -2.51 -3.52 22.02
CA LYS A 9 -2.46 -4.92 22.46
C LYS A 9 -3.86 -5.49 22.65
N SER A 10 -4.78 -4.74 23.28
CA SER A 10 -6.16 -5.17 23.46
C SER A 10 -6.86 -5.43 22.11
N ILE A 11 -6.67 -4.54 21.14
CA ILE A 11 -7.20 -4.70 19.77
C ILE A 11 -6.67 -5.99 19.13
N VAL A 12 -5.38 -6.27 19.27
CA VAL A 12 -4.75 -7.47 18.73
C VAL A 12 -5.25 -8.74 19.43
N GLU A 13 -5.42 -8.71 20.75
CA GLU A 13 -5.99 -9.84 21.49
C GLU A 13 -7.44 -10.14 21.08
N ASP A 14 -8.25 -9.12 20.86
CA ASP A 14 -9.61 -9.31 20.35
C ASP A 14 -9.60 -9.85 18.92
N TYR A 15 -8.70 -9.36 18.07
CA TYR A 15 -8.48 -9.90 16.72
C TYR A 15 -8.11 -11.39 16.77
N LYS A 16 -7.19 -11.79 17.66
CA LYS A 16 -6.78 -13.19 17.89
C LYS A 16 -7.90 -14.10 18.38
N LYS A 17 -8.87 -13.57 19.14
CA LYS A 17 -10.03 -14.36 19.59
C LYS A 17 -11.04 -14.58 18.46
N SER A 18 -11.21 -13.57 17.60
CA SER A 18 -12.18 -13.61 16.50
C SER A 18 -11.68 -14.36 15.26
N HIS A 19 -10.36 -14.55 15.13
CA HIS A 19 -9.73 -15.17 13.97
C HIS A 19 -8.79 -16.29 14.43
N PHE A 20 -8.66 -17.37 13.67
CA PHE A 20 -7.72 -18.46 13.98
C PHE A 20 -6.27 -18.05 13.73
N VAL A 21 -5.76 -17.13 14.56
CA VAL A 21 -4.47 -16.45 14.42
C VAL A 21 -3.49 -17.07 15.41
N THR A 22 -2.28 -17.33 14.93
CA THR A 22 -1.15 -17.81 15.72
C THR A 22 -0.26 -16.62 16.07
N GLU A 23 0.18 -16.56 17.33
CA GLU A 23 1.27 -15.67 17.73
C GLU A 23 2.60 -16.31 17.35
N PHE A 24 3.36 -15.63 16.49
CA PHE A 24 4.67 -16.12 16.05
C PHE A 24 5.78 -15.69 17.01
N ASP A 25 5.71 -14.45 17.50
CA ASP A 25 6.48 -13.96 18.64
C ASP A 25 5.76 -12.82 19.37
N SER A 26 6.20 -12.53 20.59
CA SER A 26 5.64 -11.49 21.47
C SER A 26 6.32 -10.13 21.32
N ASN A 27 7.26 -9.99 20.36
CA ASN A 27 7.96 -8.73 20.16
C ASN A 27 7.04 -7.75 19.43
N VAL A 28 6.96 -6.54 19.95
CA VAL A 28 6.27 -5.43 19.27
C VAL A 28 7.31 -4.54 18.64
N VAL A 29 7.19 -4.33 17.33
CA VAL A 29 8.01 -3.34 16.62
C VAL A 29 7.24 -2.02 16.62
N GLU A 30 7.85 -0.98 17.16
CA GLU A 30 7.27 0.36 17.18
C GLU A 30 7.79 1.20 16.01
N GLN A 31 6.87 1.75 15.22
CA GLN A 31 7.14 2.72 14.16
C GLN A 31 6.52 4.08 14.52
N GLU A 32 6.73 5.11 13.71
CA GLU A 32 6.18 6.43 13.98
C GLU A 32 4.65 6.41 14.00
N LYS A 33 4.03 5.79 12.98
CA LYS A 33 2.57 5.84 12.80
C LYS A 33 1.82 4.58 13.26
N PHE A 34 2.52 3.49 13.56
CA PHE A 34 1.89 2.22 13.96
C PHE A 34 2.76 1.38 14.89
N TRP A 35 2.15 0.37 15.52
CA TRP A 35 2.86 -0.77 16.10
C TRP A 35 2.62 -2.00 15.24
N TYR A 36 3.66 -2.82 15.07
CA TYR A 36 3.59 -4.10 14.39
C TYR A 36 3.68 -5.23 15.40
N PHE A 37 2.75 -6.18 15.28
CA PHE A 37 2.66 -7.37 16.10
C PHE A 37 2.83 -8.59 15.20
N ARG A 38 3.74 -9.51 15.57
CA ARG A 38 3.99 -10.71 14.79
C ARG A 38 2.99 -11.81 15.12
N VAL A 39 1.73 -11.54 14.79
CA VAL A 39 0.60 -12.47 14.91
C VAL A 39 -0.08 -12.60 13.55
N GLY A 40 -0.41 -13.81 13.13
CA GLY A 40 -1.06 -14.01 11.84
C GLY A 40 -1.45 -15.46 11.57
N PHE A 41 -1.78 -15.74 10.33
CA PHE A 41 -2.09 -17.07 9.82
C PHE A 41 -1.22 -17.36 8.58
N VAL A 42 -1.34 -18.56 8.00
CA VAL A 42 -0.60 -18.92 6.78
C VAL A 42 -0.89 -17.90 5.68
N GLY A 43 0.15 -17.24 5.16
CA GLY A 43 0.03 -16.16 4.16
C GLY A 43 -0.01 -14.74 4.74
N SER A 44 0.09 -14.59 6.06
CA SER A 44 0.26 -13.32 6.75
C SER A 44 1.64 -13.24 7.41
N SER A 45 2.21 -12.04 7.41
CA SER A 45 3.47 -11.73 8.09
C SER A 45 3.26 -11.13 9.48
N GLY A 46 2.05 -10.70 9.83
CA GLY A 46 1.75 -10.00 11.07
C GLY A 46 0.51 -9.11 10.93
N VAL A 47 0.30 -8.26 11.94
CA VAL A 47 -0.68 -7.17 11.89
C VAL A 47 -0.01 -5.87 12.31
N ILE A 48 -0.52 -4.75 11.78
CA ILE A 48 -0.19 -3.43 12.30
C ILE A 48 -1.42 -2.77 12.95
N VAL A 49 -1.19 -1.93 13.93
CA VAL A 49 -2.23 -1.09 14.56
C VAL A 49 -1.82 0.37 14.45
N ASN A 50 -2.64 1.17 13.77
CA ASN A 50 -2.40 2.59 13.58
C ASN A 50 -2.52 3.36 14.91
N LYS A 51 -1.52 4.19 15.24
CA LYS A 51 -1.49 4.92 16.52
C LYS A 51 -2.54 6.03 16.59
N PHE A 52 -3.00 6.57 15.47
CA PHE A 52 -3.90 7.72 15.46
C PHE A 52 -5.37 7.35 15.70
N ASP A 53 -5.79 6.20 15.19
CA ASP A 53 -7.21 5.79 15.18
C ASP A 53 -7.44 4.34 15.59
N GLY A 54 -6.38 3.58 15.90
CA GLY A 54 -6.47 2.19 16.32
C GLY A 54 -6.87 1.20 15.22
N ARG A 55 -6.93 1.62 13.95
CA ARG A 55 -7.25 0.70 12.85
C ARG A 55 -6.19 -0.40 12.75
N LEU A 56 -6.65 -1.65 12.73
CA LEU A 56 -5.81 -2.83 12.54
C LEU A 56 -5.79 -3.20 11.05
N PHE A 57 -4.59 -3.43 10.51
CA PHE A 57 -4.41 -3.97 9.17
C PHE A 57 -3.64 -5.28 9.22
N VAL A 58 -4.08 -6.27 8.43
CA VAL A 58 -3.38 -7.54 8.28
C VAL A 58 -2.30 -7.38 7.22
N MET A 59 -1.07 -7.74 7.59
CA MET A 59 0.07 -7.71 6.70
C MET A 59 0.13 -9.03 5.94
N GLY A 60 0.11 -8.97 4.61
CA GLY A 60 0.31 -10.14 3.76
C GLY A 60 1.75 -10.67 3.82
N SER A 61 1.99 -11.83 3.22
CA SER A 61 3.34 -12.42 3.09
C SER A 61 3.99 -12.18 1.72
N GLY A 62 3.40 -11.33 0.88
CA GLY A 62 3.85 -11.11 -0.50
C GLY A 62 5.05 -10.16 -0.62
N LEU A 63 5.39 -9.44 0.45
CA LEU A 63 6.47 -8.46 0.53
C LEU A 63 7.25 -8.65 1.84
N SER A 64 8.46 -8.12 1.91
CA SER A 64 9.22 -8.04 3.16
C SER A 64 8.57 -7.05 4.14
N ASN A 65 8.82 -7.25 5.44
CA ASN A 65 8.30 -6.33 6.47
C ASN A 65 8.79 -4.89 6.25
N GLU A 66 10.03 -4.71 5.81
CA GLU A 66 10.60 -3.39 5.53
C GLU A 66 9.85 -2.66 4.41
N GLU A 67 9.56 -3.35 3.30
CA GLU A 67 8.77 -2.80 2.21
C GLU A 67 7.36 -2.43 2.69
N MET A 68 6.70 -3.32 3.43
CA MET A 68 5.34 -3.03 3.90
C MET A 68 5.29 -1.91 4.94
N PHE A 69 6.30 -1.78 5.80
CA PHE A 69 6.43 -0.65 6.73
C PHE A 69 6.64 0.65 5.97
N TRP A 70 7.53 0.66 4.97
CA TRP A 70 7.71 1.80 4.09
C TRP A 70 6.40 2.19 3.40
N GLY A 71 5.65 1.21 2.90
CA GLY A 71 4.35 1.43 2.27
C GLY A 71 3.38 2.14 3.20
N HIS A 72 3.18 1.61 4.40
CA HIS A 72 2.28 2.22 5.38
C HIS A 72 2.71 3.64 5.79
N GLU A 73 4.00 3.86 6.01
CA GLU A 73 4.51 5.20 6.33
C GLU A 73 4.26 6.22 5.21
N ASN A 74 4.22 5.75 3.95
CA ASN A 74 3.97 6.54 2.74
C ASN A 74 2.51 6.51 2.26
N GLY A 75 1.58 6.09 3.12
CA GLY A 75 0.14 6.14 2.84
C GLY A 75 -0.42 5.00 1.99
N PHE A 76 0.39 3.99 1.66
CA PHE A 76 -0.13 2.77 1.04
C PHE A 76 -0.98 2.00 2.04
N SER A 77 -2.03 1.38 1.54
CA SER A 77 -2.91 0.48 2.29
C SER A 77 -2.96 -0.88 1.61
N PRO A 78 -3.11 -1.99 2.36
CA PRO A 78 -3.43 -3.30 1.81
C PRO A 78 -4.73 -3.30 1.01
N ASP A 79 -5.62 -2.36 1.30
CA ASP A 79 -6.85 -2.11 0.56
C ASP A 79 -6.61 -1.24 -0.68
N LYS A 80 -7.69 -0.64 -1.20
CA LYS A 80 -7.63 0.33 -2.29
C LYS A 80 -7.20 1.70 -1.79
N VAL A 81 -6.46 2.40 -2.63
CA VAL A 81 -6.03 3.79 -2.42
C VAL A 81 -6.28 4.62 -3.68
N ASP A 82 -6.25 5.93 -3.51
CA ASP A 82 -6.21 6.88 -4.61
C ASP A 82 -4.78 7.39 -4.77
N ILE A 83 -4.30 7.44 -6.01
CA ILE A 83 -2.99 8.00 -6.35
C ILE A 83 -3.13 9.15 -7.33
N GLU A 84 -2.43 10.24 -7.04
CA GLU A 84 -2.26 11.39 -7.93
C GLU A 84 -0.79 11.53 -8.30
N ILE A 85 -0.49 11.58 -9.60
CA ILE A 85 0.85 11.77 -10.14
C ILE A 85 0.95 13.21 -10.65
N PHE A 86 1.94 13.97 -10.16
CA PHE A 86 2.10 15.39 -10.46
C PHE A 86 3.23 15.66 -11.45
N GLU A 87 4.31 14.89 -11.38
CA GLU A 87 5.50 15.08 -12.20
C GLU A 87 6.07 13.73 -12.61
N VAL A 88 6.66 13.65 -13.81
CA VAL A 88 7.28 12.44 -14.35
C VAL A 88 8.62 12.79 -14.96
N ASN A 89 9.68 12.26 -14.36
CA ASN A 89 11.07 12.43 -14.82
C ASN A 89 11.58 11.21 -15.60
N ASN A 90 10.94 10.04 -15.44
CA ASN A 90 11.26 8.82 -16.20
C ASN A 90 10.01 8.23 -16.89
N PRO A 91 9.61 8.78 -18.06
CA PRO A 91 8.38 8.35 -18.74
C PRO A 91 8.36 6.86 -19.09
N LEU A 92 9.52 6.26 -19.39
CA LEU A 92 9.60 4.86 -19.76
C LEU A 92 9.20 3.95 -18.59
N LYS A 93 9.82 4.15 -17.41
CA LYS A 93 9.52 3.36 -16.21
C LYS A 93 8.11 3.65 -15.70
N VAL A 94 7.73 4.93 -15.62
CA VAL A 94 6.40 5.34 -15.13
C VAL A 94 5.28 4.82 -16.02
N SER A 95 5.47 4.76 -17.35
CA SER A 95 4.46 4.16 -18.24
C SER A 95 4.23 2.67 -17.99
N GLY A 96 5.22 1.95 -17.46
CA GLY A 96 5.06 0.57 -17.00
C GLY A 96 4.17 0.49 -15.75
N MET A 97 4.41 1.38 -14.78
CA MET A 97 3.63 1.49 -13.54
C MET A 97 2.17 1.86 -13.85
N VAL A 98 1.96 2.96 -14.58
CA VAL A 98 0.63 3.43 -14.97
C VAL A 98 -0.09 2.41 -15.85
N GLY A 99 0.64 1.72 -16.75
CA GLY A 99 0.09 0.62 -17.53
C GLY A 99 -0.55 -0.45 -16.66
N ALA A 100 0.11 -0.86 -15.57
CA ALA A 100 -0.44 -1.83 -14.61
C ALA A 100 -1.71 -1.30 -13.90
N LEU A 101 -1.74 -0.01 -13.54
CA LEU A 101 -2.93 0.63 -12.95
C LEU A 101 -4.12 0.62 -13.91
N LEU A 102 -3.88 0.92 -15.19
CA LEU A 102 -4.93 0.91 -16.21
C LEU A 102 -5.55 -0.48 -16.39
N VAL A 103 -4.74 -1.54 -16.29
CA VAL A 103 -5.25 -2.92 -16.33
C VAL A 103 -6.15 -3.20 -15.12
N GLN A 104 -5.73 -2.84 -13.91
CA GLN A 104 -6.55 -3.02 -12.70
C GLN A 104 -7.90 -2.30 -12.81
N LEU A 105 -7.92 -1.13 -13.45
CA LEU A 105 -9.12 -0.31 -13.63
C LEU A 105 -9.98 -0.74 -14.82
N GLY A 106 -9.61 -1.79 -15.57
CA GLY A 106 -10.30 -2.19 -16.79
C GLY A 106 -10.23 -1.15 -17.92
N LYS A 107 -9.26 -0.23 -17.85
CA LYS A 107 -9.02 0.83 -18.85
C LYS A 107 -7.98 0.44 -19.90
N ALA A 108 -7.40 -0.76 -19.78
CA ALA A 108 -6.43 -1.33 -20.73
C ALA A 108 -6.64 -2.84 -20.87
N PRO A 109 -6.09 -3.48 -21.93
CA PRO A 109 -6.14 -4.94 -22.10
C PRO A 109 -5.62 -5.70 -20.88
N SER A 110 -6.05 -6.95 -20.69
CA SER A 110 -5.88 -7.76 -19.46
C SER A 110 -4.44 -7.99 -18.97
N HIS A 111 -3.43 -7.58 -19.74
CA HIS A 111 -2.03 -7.62 -19.33
C HIS A 111 -1.37 -6.27 -19.61
N PRO A 112 -0.41 -5.82 -18.77
CA PRO A 112 0.38 -4.60 -18.99
C PRO A 112 1.36 -4.83 -20.16
N ASN A 113 0.79 -4.98 -21.34
CA ASN A 113 1.46 -5.24 -22.61
C ASN A 113 1.81 -3.90 -23.27
N ARG A 114 2.37 -3.96 -24.48
CA ARG A 114 2.75 -2.78 -25.25
C ARG A 114 1.63 -1.75 -25.39
N ALA A 115 0.39 -2.19 -25.63
CA ALA A 115 -0.75 -1.29 -25.78
C ALA A 115 -1.08 -0.54 -24.48
N ALA A 116 -1.08 -1.22 -23.33
CA ALA A 116 -1.30 -0.57 -22.04
C ALA A 116 -0.21 0.49 -21.74
N ARG A 117 1.05 0.21 -22.11
CA ARG A 117 2.16 1.16 -21.96
C ARG A 117 2.06 2.34 -22.90
N GLU A 118 1.59 2.14 -24.13
CA GLU A 118 1.37 3.23 -25.09
C GLU A 118 0.26 4.17 -24.60
N ILE A 119 -0.86 3.65 -24.12
CA ILE A 119 -1.92 4.46 -23.49
C ILE A 119 -1.36 5.22 -22.27
N ALA A 120 -0.61 4.53 -21.41
CA ALA A 120 0.01 5.14 -20.25
C ALA A 120 0.97 6.28 -20.62
N ARG A 121 1.77 6.12 -21.69
CA ARG A 121 2.69 7.17 -22.17
C ARG A 121 1.98 8.42 -22.63
N GLU A 122 0.80 8.29 -23.26
CA GLU A 122 0.01 9.45 -23.64
C GLU A 122 -0.61 10.11 -22.41
N LEU A 123 -1.16 9.33 -21.47
CA LEU A 123 -1.76 9.87 -20.24
C LEU A 123 -0.77 10.67 -19.38
N ILE A 124 0.46 10.17 -19.21
CA ILE A 124 1.46 10.85 -18.36
C ILE A 124 2.01 12.14 -18.99
N LYS A 125 1.65 12.49 -20.23
CA LYS A 125 1.94 13.82 -20.80
C LYS A 125 1.01 14.90 -20.27
N GLU A 126 -0.16 14.51 -19.75
CA GLU A 126 -1.22 15.41 -19.29
C GLU A 126 -1.29 15.40 -17.76
N LEU A 127 -0.28 15.93 -17.08
CA LEU A 127 -0.25 15.95 -15.61
C LEU A 127 -1.08 17.11 -15.01
N PRO A 128 -1.70 16.95 -13.82
CA PRO A 128 -1.66 15.76 -12.98
C PRO A 128 -2.62 14.65 -13.44
N GLN A 129 -2.24 13.39 -13.19
CA GLN A 129 -3.08 12.22 -13.48
C GLN A 129 -3.57 11.57 -12.18
N LYS A 130 -4.88 11.27 -12.10
CA LYS A 130 -5.54 10.69 -10.93
C LYS A 130 -6.08 9.30 -11.21
N PHE A 131 -5.77 8.37 -10.32
CA PHE A 131 -6.28 7.00 -10.36
C PHE A 131 -6.95 6.69 -9.03
N HIS A 132 -8.23 6.36 -9.10
CA HIS A 132 -9.06 6.11 -7.92
C HIS A 132 -9.25 4.62 -7.69
N GLY A 133 -9.23 4.20 -6.43
CA GLY A 133 -9.60 2.85 -6.02
C GLY A 133 -8.69 1.74 -6.56
N VAL A 134 -7.39 2.00 -6.63
CA VAL A 134 -6.36 1.04 -7.11
C VAL A 134 -5.73 0.29 -5.94
N SER A 135 -5.36 -0.97 -6.13
CA SER A 135 -4.54 -1.70 -5.16
C SER A 135 -3.08 -1.51 -5.54
N LEU A 136 -2.32 -0.85 -4.66
CA LEU A 136 -0.89 -0.57 -4.87
C LEU A 136 0.01 -1.43 -3.98
N TRP A 137 -0.59 -2.30 -3.16
CA TRP A 137 0.14 -3.01 -2.10
C TRP A 137 1.30 -3.82 -2.66
N LEU A 138 1.05 -4.64 -3.67
CA LEU A 138 2.11 -5.46 -4.30
C LEU A 138 3.03 -4.66 -5.24
N GLN A 139 2.75 -3.37 -5.43
CA GLN A 139 3.54 -2.48 -6.27
C GLN A 139 4.50 -1.61 -5.44
N ILE A 140 4.48 -1.69 -4.10
CA ILE A 140 5.37 -0.95 -3.21
C ILE A 140 6.85 -0.98 -3.65
N PRO A 141 7.45 -2.13 -4.04
CA PRO A 141 8.85 -2.15 -4.45
C PRO A 141 9.16 -1.23 -5.64
N TRP A 142 8.21 -1.07 -6.57
CA TRP A 142 8.35 -0.16 -7.70
C TRP A 142 8.28 1.30 -7.27
N PHE A 143 7.52 1.62 -6.23
CA PHE A 143 7.44 2.97 -5.68
C PHE A 143 8.68 3.33 -4.85
N ILE A 144 9.25 2.37 -4.12
CA ILE A 144 10.56 2.55 -3.47
C ILE A 144 11.61 2.91 -4.53
N GLU A 145 11.76 2.09 -5.58
CA GLU A 145 12.70 2.37 -6.68
C GLU A 145 12.39 3.72 -7.34
N ALA A 146 11.12 4.03 -7.57
CA ALA A 146 10.70 5.28 -8.19
C ALA A 146 11.08 6.52 -7.36
N VAL A 147 10.96 6.46 -6.04
CA VAL A 147 11.34 7.56 -5.14
C VAL A 147 12.87 7.69 -5.09
N GLU A 148 13.59 6.58 -4.89
CA GLU A 148 15.06 6.58 -4.83
C GLU A 148 15.71 7.11 -6.11
N GLN A 149 15.11 6.81 -7.25
CA GLN A 149 15.60 7.21 -8.58
C GLN A 149 14.92 8.47 -9.12
N ASN A 150 14.08 9.13 -8.33
CA ASN A 150 13.34 10.34 -8.69
C ASN A 150 12.55 10.20 -10.02
N TRP A 151 11.86 9.09 -10.25
CA TRP A 151 11.12 8.83 -11.48
C TRP A 151 9.83 9.64 -11.60
N LEU A 152 9.16 9.92 -10.48
CA LEU A 152 7.90 10.65 -10.43
C LEU A 152 7.67 11.33 -9.08
N THR A 153 6.81 12.34 -9.07
CA THR A 153 6.24 12.95 -7.86
C THR A 153 4.78 12.53 -7.74
N TYR A 154 4.37 11.99 -6.59
CA TYR A 154 3.00 11.52 -6.36
C TYR A 154 2.49 11.81 -4.95
N LYS A 155 1.18 11.61 -4.77
CA LYS A 155 0.52 11.56 -3.48
C LYS A 155 -0.43 10.37 -3.42
N ILE A 156 -0.39 9.63 -2.32
CA ILE A 156 -1.40 8.61 -1.98
C ILE A 156 -2.41 9.22 -1.01
N ASN A 157 -3.69 8.91 -1.23
CA ASN A 157 -4.76 9.19 -0.28
C ASN A 157 -5.51 7.89 0.00
N GLU A 158 -5.97 7.71 1.25
CA GLU A 158 -6.87 6.61 1.57
C GLU A 158 -8.12 6.68 0.68
N HIS A 159 -8.47 5.56 0.05
CA HIS A 159 -9.71 5.48 -0.72
C HIS A 159 -10.87 5.41 0.27
N ARG A 160 -11.56 6.53 0.45
CA ARG A 160 -12.87 6.51 1.13
C ARG A 160 -13.89 6.07 0.09
N ALA A 161 -14.31 4.82 0.16
CA ALA A 161 -15.54 4.42 -0.50
C ALA A 161 -16.64 5.34 0.06
N ASN A 162 -17.29 6.14 -0.79
CA ASN A 162 -18.51 6.82 -0.41
C ASN A 162 -19.57 5.75 -0.14
N THR A 163 -19.65 5.30 1.11
CA THR A 163 -20.81 4.56 1.65
C THR A 163 -21.98 5.51 1.80
#